data_AF-A0A8B8WX28-F1
#
_entry.id   AF-A0A8B8WX28-F1
#
_cell.length_a   1.000
_cell.length_b   1.000
_cell.length_c   1.000
_cell.angle_alpha   90.00
_cell.angle_beta   90.00
_cell.angle_gamma   90.00
#
_symmetry.space_group_name_H-M   'P 1'
#
loop_
_entity.id
_entity.type
_entity.pdbx_description
1 polymer ?
#
loop_
_entity_poly.entity_id
_entity_poly.type
_entity_poly.pdbx_seq_one_letter_code
_entity_poly.pdbx_strand_id
1 'polypeptide(L)'
;MPRYGRWCSASTSCRLSARRPSAGWRRRESRGRSLRIPACRRGHRQYLSSGPPYDFPRYRSTVHEVTQAFAAASREVLAVEAELAGPRAQPLLASHVRRLQQLEETRLATVALLQLMGTPELTGQDSLQMHQLKMKVIKTMEAISEVLQDLRFDAESAE
;
A
#
# COMPACT_ATOMS: atom_id res chain seq x y z
N MET A 1 -50.73 36.97 -34.53
CA MET A 1 -49.91 38.18 -34.73
C MET A 1 -48.74 38.17 -33.74
N PRO A 2 -47.55 38.71 -34.09
CA PRO A 2 -46.24 38.11 -33.75
C PRO A 2 -45.31 39.12 -33.00
N ARG A 3 -44.00 38.93 -32.73
CA ARG A 3 -42.92 38.15 -33.40
C ARG A 3 -41.82 37.61 -32.45
N TYR A 4 -41.38 36.38 -32.75
CA TYR A 4 -40.00 35.90 -32.93
C TYR A 4 -38.80 36.81 -32.56
N GLY A 5 -37.83 36.20 -31.89
CA GLY A 5 -36.41 36.61 -31.85
C GLY A 5 -35.62 35.68 -30.92
N ARG A 6 -34.45 35.15 -31.27
CA ARG A 6 -33.69 35.21 -32.52
C ARG A 6 -32.82 33.95 -32.62
N TRP A 7 -32.82 33.26 -33.76
CA TRP A 7 -31.82 32.22 -34.04
C TRP A 7 -30.47 32.86 -34.35
N CYS A 8 -29.40 32.40 -33.69
CA CYS A 8 -28.03 32.61 -34.13
C CYS A 8 -27.31 31.26 -34.15
N SER A 9 -27.42 30.58 -35.28
CA SER A 9 -26.56 29.43 -35.60
C SER A 9 -25.18 29.93 -36.01
N ALA A 10 -24.14 29.51 -35.30
CA ALA A 10 -22.79 29.42 -35.87
C ALA A 10 -21.96 28.41 -35.08
N SER A 11 -21.64 27.29 -35.74
CA SER A 11 -20.59 26.37 -35.36
C SER A 11 -19.28 27.12 -35.07
N THR A 12 -18.44 26.64 -34.14
CA THR A 12 -17.15 25.98 -34.45
C THR A 12 -16.44 25.53 -33.16
N SER A 13 -15.73 24.41 -33.24
CA SER A 13 -14.78 23.87 -32.24
C SER A 13 -15.37 23.48 -30.87
N CYS A 14 -15.77 22.21 -30.77
CA CYS A 14 -15.46 21.45 -29.56
C CYS A 14 -13.99 21.67 -29.17
N ARG A 15 -13.72 22.13 -27.95
CA ARG A 15 -12.40 22.00 -27.32
C ARG A 15 -12.55 21.84 -25.82
N LEU A 16 -13.20 20.71 -25.46
CA LEU A 16 -13.09 20.11 -24.13
C LEU A 16 -11.61 20.10 -23.74
N SER A 17 -11.25 20.97 -22.80
CA SER A 17 -9.89 21.08 -22.29
C SER A 17 -9.64 19.96 -21.28
N ALA A 18 -9.70 18.73 -21.77
CA ALA A 18 -9.27 17.55 -21.05
C ALA A 18 -7.76 17.63 -20.84
N ARG A 19 -7.36 18.28 -19.73
CA ARG A 19 -5.99 18.23 -19.21
C ARG A 19 -5.67 16.79 -18.83
N ARG A 20 -5.18 16.02 -19.79
CA ARG A 20 -4.58 14.70 -19.56
C ARG A 20 -3.44 14.85 -18.53
N PRO A 21 -3.47 14.14 -17.39
CA PRO A 21 -2.30 13.98 -16.55
C PRO A 21 -1.37 12.97 -17.22
N SER A 22 -0.42 13.48 -18.01
CA SER A 22 0.55 12.64 -18.73
C SER A 22 1.45 11.85 -17.78
N ALA A 23 1.36 10.52 -17.82
CA ALA A 23 2.42 9.54 -17.53
C ALA A 23 3.45 9.92 -16.42
N GLY A 24 3.00 10.13 -15.18
CA GLY A 24 3.87 10.42 -14.02
C GLY A 24 4.31 9.20 -13.18
N TRP A 25 3.70 8.04 -13.38
CA TRP A 25 3.76 6.92 -12.42
C TRP A 25 5.07 6.11 -12.42
N ARG A 26 5.78 6.01 -13.56
CA ARG A 26 6.92 5.08 -13.74
C ARG A 26 8.26 5.47 -13.06
N ARG A 27 8.29 6.31 -12.01
CA ARG A 27 9.59 6.71 -11.37
C ARG A 27 9.65 6.89 -9.83
N ARG A 28 8.63 6.49 -9.05
CA ARG A 28 8.69 6.57 -7.57
C ARG A 28 8.40 5.25 -6.81
N GLU A 29 7.73 4.29 -7.43
CA GLU A 29 7.22 3.06 -6.78
C GLU A 29 8.30 2.21 -6.04
N SER A 30 9.45 2.00 -6.67
CA SER A 30 10.34 0.86 -6.36
C SER A 30 11.26 1.01 -5.15
N ARG A 31 11.25 2.15 -4.42
CA ARG A 31 12.13 2.38 -3.26
C ARG A 31 11.42 2.55 -1.91
N GLY A 32 10.10 2.75 -1.90
CA GLY A 32 9.35 3.13 -0.70
C GLY A 32 9.15 2.03 0.34
N ARG A 33 8.62 0.86 -0.06
CA ARG A 33 8.27 -0.22 0.89
C ARG A 33 9.50 -0.87 1.54
N SER A 34 10.55 -1.13 0.77
CA SER A 34 11.72 -1.90 1.22
C SER A 34 12.54 -1.18 2.31
N LEU A 35 12.55 0.16 2.34
CA LEU A 35 13.38 0.93 3.29
C LEU A 35 12.77 1.10 4.69
N ARG A 36 11.44 0.99 4.84
CA ARG A 36 10.73 1.34 6.10
C ARG A 36 10.79 0.26 7.18
N ILE A 37 10.65 -1.02 6.81
CA ILE A 37 10.80 -2.14 7.76
C ILE A 37 12.23 -2.21 8.34
N PRO A 38 13.30 -2.06 7.54
CA PRO A 38 14.66 -1.90 8.04
C PRO A 38 14.86 -0.70 8.98
N ALA A 39 14.19 0.44 8.73
CA ALA A 39 14.28 1.62 9.60
C ALA A 39 13.73 1.34 11.01
N CYS A 40 12.52 0.77 11.10
CA CYS A 40 11.93 0.35 12.39
C CYS A 40 12.84 -0.62 13.16
N ARG A 41 13.29 -1.69 12.48
CA ARG A 41 14.15 -2.72 13.08
C ARG A 41 15.52 -2.17 13.50
N ARG A 42 16.06 -1.19 12.78
CA ARG A 42 17.31 -0.48 13.12
C ARG A 42 17.10 0.41 14.35
N GLY A 43 16.02 1.20 14.40
CA GLY A 43 15.68 2.04 15.55
C GLY A 43 15.48 1.23 16.83
N HIS A 44 14.78 0.10 16.76
CA HIS A 44 14.60 -0.80 17.91
C HIS A 44 15.91 -1.43 18.38
N ARG A 45 16.78 -1.89 17.46
CA ARG A 45 18.12 -2.37 17.81
C ARG A 45 18.96 -1.27 18.47
N GLN A 46 18.91 -0.04 17.95
CA GLN A 46 19.66 1.09 18.50
C GLN A 46 19.17 1.47 19.91
N TYR A 47 17.86 1.39 20.16
CA TYR A 47 17.26 1.57 21.47
C TYR A 47 17.75 0.50 22.47
N LEU A 48 17.70 -0.78 22.10
CA LEU A 48 18.21 -1.85 22.97
C LEU A 48 19.73 -1.71 23.23
N SER A 49 20.50 -1.26 22.24
CA SER A 49 21.95 -1.09 22.36
C SER A 49 22.40 0.18 23.07
N SER A 50 21.51 1.13 23.39
CA SER A 50 21.93 2.34 24.11
C SER A 50 22.33 2.06 25.55
N GLY A 51 21.88 0.93 26.11
CA GLY A 51 22.01 0.59 27.52
C GLY A 51 21.21 1.53 28.43
N PRO A 52 21.21 1.29 29.75
CA PRO A 52 20.67 2.24 30.72
C PRO A 52 21.55 3.51 30.84
N PRO A 53 20.97 4.72 30.87
CA PRO A 53 19.56 5.03 30.67
C PRO A 53 19.16 4.97 29.19
N TYR A 54 18.05 4.29 28.89
CA TYR A 54 17.58 4.13 27.51
C TYR A 54 17.10 5.45 26.89
N ASP A 55 17.49 5.73 25.65
CA ASP A 55 17.03 6.90 24.88
C ASP A 55 15.63 6.68 24.30
N PHE A 56 14.65 6.64 25.20
CA PHE A 56 13.23 6.50 24.86
C PHE A 56 12.65 7.66 24.03
N PRO A 57 12.99 8.95 24.27
CA PRO A 57 12.51 10.06 23.44
C PRO A 57 12.89 9.93 21.97
N ARG A 58 14.14 9.53 21.67
CA ARG A 58 14.59 9.28 20.30
C ARG A 58 13.89 8.08 19.69
N TYR A 59 13.80 6.96 20.42
CA TYR A 59 13.12 5.76 19.92
C TYR A 59 11.65 6.03 19.58
N ARG A 60 10.92 6.72 20.46
CA ARG A 60 9.53 7.16 20.20
C ARG A 60 9.42 8.01 18.94
N SER A 61 10.36 8.93 18.72
CA SER A 61 10.38 9.78 17.53
C SER A 61 10.59 8.96 16.24
N THR A 62 11.56 8.04 16.24
CA THR A 62 11.79 7.12 15.11
C THR A 62 10.59 6.22 14.81
N VAL A 63 9.92 5.68 15.84
CA VAL A 63 8.69 4.89 15.66
C VAL A 63 7.59 5.76 15.03
N HIS A 64 7.41 6.99 15.51
CA HIS A 64 6.40 7.91 15.00
C HIS A 64 6.61 8.28 13.52
N GLU A 65 7.84 8.62 13.13
CA GLU A 65 8.22 8.89 11.72
C GLU A 65 7.91 7.70 10.81
N VAL A 66 8.27 6.49 11.24
CA VAL A 66 8.01 5.27 10.46
C VAL A 66 6.51 5.01 10.35
N THR A 67 5.74 5.15 11.44
CA THR A 67 4.28 5.02 11.42
C THR A 67 3.61 6.04 10.50
N GLN A 68 4.05 7.31 10.52
CA GLN A 68 3.55 8.32 9.58
C GLN A 68 3.85 7.95 8.12
N ALA A 69 5.06 7.46 7.83
CA ALA A 69 5.46 7.05 6.48
C ALA A 69 4.67 5.84 5.96
N PHE A 70 4.30 4.89 6.84
CA PHE A 70 3.37 3.82 6.49
C PHE A 70 1.94 4.33 6.26
N ALA A 71 1.42 5.19 7.13
CA ALA A 71 0.08 5.77 6.99
C ALA A 71 -0.07 6.62 5.72
N ALA A 72 0.98 7.37 5.33
CA ALA A 72 1.00 8.13 4.08
C ALA A 72 0.87 7.21 2.86
N ALA A 73 1.70 6.16 2.76
CA ALA A 73 1.62 5.23 1.63
C ALA A 73 0.36 4.35 1.63
N SER A 74 -0.21 4.04 2.80
CA SER A 74 -1.52 3.38 2.87
C SER A 74 -2.60 4.25 2.22
N ARG A 75 -2.62 5.56 2.49
CA ARG A 75 -3.52 6.51 1.83
C ARG A 75 -3.26 6.63 0.32
N GLU A 76 -2.01 6.61 -0.12
CA GLU A 76 -1.65 6.60 -1.54
C GLU A 76 -2.26 5.39 -2.27
N VAL A 77 -2.16 4.18 -1.70
CA VAL A 77 -2.75 2.97 -2.32
C VAL A 77 -4.29 3.01 -2.30
N LEU A 78 -4.91 3.50 -1.22
CA LEU A 78 -6.37 3.68 -1.16
C LEU A 78 -6.88 4.70 -2.20
N ALA A 79 -6.11 5.76 -2.47
CA ALA A 79 -6.43 6.71 -3.53
C ALA A 79 -6.33 6.07 -4.93
N VAL A 80 -5.32 5.22 -5.17
CA VAL A 80 -5.20 4.45 -6.42
C VAL A 80 -6.40 3.50 -6.62
N GLU A 81 -6.82 2.78 -5.57
CA GLU A 81 -8.02 1.92 -5.63
C GLU A 81 -9.27 2.74 -6.00
N ALA A 82 -9.47 3.89 -5.37
CA ALA A 82 -10.60 4.78 -5.64
C ALA A 82 -10.58 5.38 -7.06
N GLU A 83 -9.40 5.74 -7.59
CA GLU A 83 -9.25 6.19 -8.97
C GLU A 83 -9.62 5.08 -9.98
N LEU A 84 -9.17 3.84 -9.73
CA LEU A 84 -9.46 2.69 -10.57
C LEU A 84 -10.96 2.34 -10.55
N ALA A 85 -11.57 2.30 -9.37
CA ALA A 85 -12.99 1.97 -9.21
C ALA A 85 -13.94 3.05 -9.77
N GLY A 86 -13.56 4.33 -9.66
CA GLY A 86 -14.38 5.46 -10.09
C GLY A 86 -13.96 6.04 -11.44
N PRO A 87 -13.18 7.14 -11.49
CA PRO A 87 -12.87 7.89 -12.73
C PRO A 87 -12.33 7.07 -13.90
N ARG A 88 -11.59 5.97 -13.65
CA ARG A 88 -11.03 5.13 -14.71
C ARG A 88 -11.93 3.97 -15.15
N ALA A 89 -13.01 3.71 -14.40
CA ALA A 89 -13.94 2.60 -14.64
C ALA A 89 -13.26 1.23 -14.83
N GLN A 90 -12.21 0.95 -14.05
CA GLN A 90 -11.42 -0.28 -14.03
C GLN A 90 -11.65 -1.07 -12.72
N PRO A 91 -12.87 -1.59 -12.47
CA PRO A 91 -13.21 -2.25 -11.21
C PRO A 91 -12.43 -3.55 -10.96
N LEU A 92 -12.00 -4.25 -12.02
CA LEU A 92 -11.15 -5.45 -11.92
C LEU A 92 -9.80 -5.12 -11.28
N LEU A 93 -9.09 -4.10 -11.81
CA LEU A 93 -7.82 -3.62 -11.25
C LEU A 93 -7.99 -3.08 -9.83
N ALA A 94 -9.09 -2.38 -9.53
CA ALA A 94 -9.41 -1.96 -8.17
C ALA A 94 -9.58 -3.17 -7.22
N SER A 95 -10.24 -4.24 -7.68
CA SER A 95 -10.43 -5.46 -6.88
C SER A 95 -9.10 -6.18 -6.57
N HIS A 96 -8.16 -6.20 -7.52
CA HIS A 96 -6.80 -6.71 -7.32
C HIS A 96 -6.02 -5.87 -6.30
N VAL A 97 -6.07 -4.54 -6.40
CA VAL A 97 -5.44 -3.63 -5.42
C VAL A 97 -6.00 -3.86 -4.02
N ARG A 98 -7.32 -3.99 -3.88
CA ARG A 98 -7.98 -4.29 -2.59
C ARG A 98 -7.53 -5.64 -2.03
N ARG A 99 -7.52 -6.69 -2.86
CA ARG A 99 -7.11 -8.04 -2.43
C ARG A 99 -5.63 -8.08 -2.02
N LEU A 100 -4.78 -7.33 -2.71
CA LEU A 100 -3.37 -7.15 -2.32
C LEU A 100 -3.24 -6.46 -0.95
N GLN A 101 -4.06 -5.44 -0.64
CA GLN A 101 -4.07 -4.83 0.70
C GLN A 101 -4.45 -5.85 1.78
N GLN A 102 -5.52 -6.63 1.58
CA GLN A 102 -5.98 -7.65 2.53
C GLN A 102 -4.94 -8.75 2.79
N LEU A 103 -4.23 -9.19 1.75
CA LEU A 103 -3.14 -10.16 1.87
C LEU A 103 -1.92 -9.56 2.59
N GLU A 104 -1.55 -8.32 2.29
CA GLU A 104 -0.47 -7.59 2.98
C GLU A 104 -0.79 -7.40 4.48
N GLU A 105 -2.02 -7.02 4.83
CA GLU A 105 -2.51 -6.93 6.21
C GLU A 105 -2.42 -8.29 6.93
N THR A 106 -2.91 -9.36 6.28
CA THR A 106 -2.82 -10.73 6.82
C THR A 106 -1.37 -11.14 7.06
N ARG A 107 -0.45 -10.81 6.13
CA ARG A 107 0.98 -11.08 6.30
C ARG A 107 1.57 -10.27 7.45
N LEU A 108 1.26 -8.98 7.56
CA LEU A 108 1.75 -8.12 8.64
C LEU A 108 1.29 -8.60 10.02
N ALA A 109 0.01 -8.95 10.17
CA ALA A 109 -0.53 -9.52 11.41
C ALA A 109 0.15 -10.85 11.78
N THR A 110 0.34 -11.74 10.80
CA THR A 110 0.99 -13.05 11.02
C THR A 110 2.48 -12.87 11.40
N VAL A 111 3.18 -11.92 10.79
CA VAL A 111 4.58 -11.58 11.13
C VAL A 111 4.68 -10.93 12.51
N ALA A 112 3.73 -10.08 12.91
CA ALA A 112 3.69 -9.50 14.26
C ALA A 112 3.51 -10.58 15.33
N LEU A 113 2.60 -11.55 15.13
CA LEU A 113 2.45 -12.70 16.02
C LEU A 113 3.75 -13.52 16.12
N LEU A 114 4.42 -13.80 15.00
CA LEU A 114 5.72 -14.49 15.00
C LEU A 114 6.83 -13.71 15.74
N GLN A 115 6.78 -12.38 15.73
CA GLN A 115 7.73 -11.54 16.47
C GLN A 115 7.47 -11.60 17.97
N LEU A 116 6.19 -11.54 18.39
CA LEU A 116 5.79 -11.68 19.80
C LEU A 116 6.09 -13.09 20.36
N MET A 117 5.91 -14.14 19.56
CA MET A 117 6.27 -15.52 19.96
C MET A 117 7.78 -15.79 19.91
N GLY A 118 8.58 -14.86 19.39
CA GLY A 118 10.04 -14.99 19.25
C GLY A 118 10.84 -14.30 20.35
N THR A 119 10.20 -13.66 21.33
CA THR A 119 10.88 -13.00 22.45
C THR A 119 11.32 -14.03 23.51
N PRO A 120 12.59 -14.00 23.95
CA PRO A 120 13.18 -15.07 24.76
C PRO A 120 12.63 -15.16 26.20
N GLU A 121 11.87 -14.18 26.68
CA GLU A 121 11.24 -14.21 28.01
C GLU A 121 10.06 -15.20 28.11
N LEU A 122 9.59 -15.76 26.99
CA LEU A 122 8.40 -16.62 26.90
C LEU A 122 8.71 -18.04 26.38
N THR A 123 9.82 -18.64 26.80
CA THR A 123 10.25 -19.99 26.35
C THR A 123 9.44 -21.13 26.99
N GLY A 124 8.19 -21.26 26.57
CA GLY A 124 7.34 -22.45 26.69
C GLY A 124 6.65 -22.71 25.36
N GLN A 125 7.44 -22.89 24.30
CA GLN A 125 7.05 -22.54 22.94
C GLN A 125 6.42 -23.71 22.16
N ASP A 126 5.15 -23.54 21.76
CA ASP A 126 4.46 -24.44 20.82
C ASP A 126 5.11 -24.34 19.43
N SER A 127 6.10 -25.19 19.19
CA SER A 127 6.87 -25.28 17.93
C SER A 127 5.96 -25.48 16.71
N LEU A 128 4.87 -26.22 16.88
CA LEU A 128 3.84 -26.47 15.87
C LEU A 128 3.05 -25.21 15.49
N GLN A 129 2.65 -24.38 16.47
CA GLN A 129 1.98 -23.10 16.19
C GLN A 129 2.93 -22.13 15.46
N MET A 130 4.20 -22.05 15.89
CA MET A 130 5.19 -21.22 15.22
C MET A 130 5.43 -21.69 13.77
N HIS A 131 5.44 -23.01 13.53
CA HIS A 131 5.55 -23.57 12.19
C HIS A 131 4.32 -23.24 11.32
N GLN A 132 3.09 -23.38 11.85
CA GLN A 132 1.86 -22.99 11.16
C GLN A 132 1.86 -21.51 10.76
N LEU A 133 2.27 -20.61 11.66
CA LEU A 133 2.36 -19.17 11.36
C LEU A 133 3.43 -18.88 10.28
N LYS A 134 4.59 -19.55 10.32
CA LYS A 134 5.60 -19.45 9.24
C LYS A 134 5.03 -19.92 7.89
N MET A 135 4.34 -21.05 7.85
CA MET A 135 3.67 -21.53 6.64
C MET A 135 2.58 -20.58 6.14
N LYS A 136 1.85 -19.91 7.04
CA LYS A 136 0.87 -18.87 6.69
C LYS A 136 1.55 -17.63 6.08
N VAL A 137 2.73 -17.23 6.55
CA VAL A 137 3.51 -16.15 5.90
C VAL A 137 3.94 -16.54 4.49
N ILE A 138 4.43 -17.77 4.29
CA ILE A 138 4.84 -18.27 2.97
C ILE A 138 3.64 -18.24 1.99
N LYS A 139 2.53 -18.88 2.36
CA LYS A 139 1.32 -18.93 1.53
C LYS A 139 0.72 -17.56 1.22
N THR A 140 0.78 -16.62 2.16
CA THR A 140 0.32 -15.24 1.91
C THR A 140 1.27 -14.48 0.98
N MET A 141 2.58 -14.75 1.01
CA MET A 141 3.52 -14.18 0.04
C MET A 141 3.36 -14.77 -1.37
N GLU A 142 3.04 -16.05 -1.49
CA GLU A 142 2.68 -16.71 -2.76
C GLU A 142 1.42 -16.04 -3.35
N ALA A 143 0.35 -15.93 -2.58
CA ALA A 143 -0.90 -15.28 -3.01
C ALA A 143 -0.73 -13.77 -3.35
N ILE A 144 0.17 -13.04 -2.67
CA ILE A 144 0.51 -11.66 -3.05
C ILE A 144 1.20 -11.64 -4.42
N SER A 145 2.06 -12.63 -4.69
CA SER A 145 2.82 -12.71 -5.95
C SER A 145 1.91 -13.07 -7.12
N GLU A 146 0.93 -13.95 -6.91
CA GLU A 146 -0.15 -14.29 -7.85
C GLU A 146 -0.98 -13.05 -8.21
N VAL A 147 -1.55 -12.35 -7.21
CA VAL A 147 -2.35 -11.13 -7.44
C VAL A 147 -1.54 -10.00 -8.12
N LEU A 148 -0.23 -9.93 -7.89
CA LEU A 148 0.65 -8.99 -8.61
C LEU A 148 0.88 -9.37 -10.08
N GLN A 149 0.84 -10.66 -10.43
CA GLN A 149 0.92 -11.13 -11.81
C GLN A 149 -0.40 -10.86 -12.54
N ASP A 150 -1.53 -11.17 -11.91
CA ASP A 150 -2.88 -10.89 -12.44
C ASP A 150 -3.07 -9.38 -12.68
N LEU A 151 -2.78 -8.55 -11.67
CA LEU A 151 -2.86 -7.09 -11.77
C LEU A 151 -2.01 -6.55 -12.93
N ARG A 152 -0.83 -7.13 -13.17
CA ARG A 152 0.03 -6.73 -14.30
C ARG A 152 -0.61 -7.11 -15.63
N PHE A 153 -1.07 -8.35 -15.76
CA PHE A 153 -1.66 -8.87 -17.00
C PHE A 153 -2.95 -8.11 -17.38
N ASP A 154 -3.83 -7.87 -16.41
CA ASP A 154 -5.08 -7.14 -16.63
C ASP A 154 -4.83 -5.65 -16.92
N ALA A 155 -3.76 -5.05 -16.35
CA ALA A 155 -3.39 -3.67 -16.65
C ALA A 155 -2.78 -3.52 -18.05
N GLU A 156 -1.95 -4.48 -18.50
CA GLU A 156 -1.42 -4.54 -19.87
C GLU A 156 -2.55 -4.80 -20.90
N SER A 157 -3.65 -5.44 -20.49
CA SER A 157 -4.83 -5.70 -21.33
C SER A 157 -5.85 -4.55 -21.37
N ALA A 158 -5.63 -3.47 -20.60
CA ALA A 158 -6.54 -2.33 -20.46
C ALA A 158 -6.00 -1.01 -21.06
N GLU A 159 -4.85 -1.06 -21.73
CA GLU A 159 -4.27 0.03 -22.55
C GLU A 159 -4.74 -0.04 -24.02
#